data_AF-A0A2M7ST63-F1
#
_entry.id   AF-A0A2M7ST63-F1
#
_cell.length_a   1.000
_cell.length_b   1.000
_cell.length_c   1.000
_cell.angle_alpha   90.00
_cell.angle_beta   90.00
_cell.angle_gamma   90.00
#
_symmetry.space_group_name_H-M   'P 1'
#
loop_
_entity.id
_entity.type
_entity.pdbx_description
1 polymer ?
#
loop_
_entity_poly.entity_id
_entity_poly.type
_entity_poly.pdbx_seq_one_letter_code
_entity_poly.pdbx_strand_id
1 'polypeptide(L)'
;MDDGSGTATAFHVVLVANDTGDANAITIDTNNTNLTMTAIQAAGSLDAQVTINGLTYSRAGNTIDDIITGVTLNLVATGSASLSVTSDTASVQDKIVAMVDAFNEAIKEINTNSAYDQETKVAGSLSGVGAFQRLTSQLTQTLLSSIGGLG
;
A
#
# COMPACT_ATOMS: atom_id res chain seq x y z
N MET A 1 -15.47 44.31 7.12
CA MET A 1 -16.73 43.54 7.03
C MET A 1 -16.74 42.92 5.65
N ASP A 2 -16.99 41.61 5.56
CA ASP A 2 -17.13 40.91 4.28
C ASP A 2 -18.45 41.37 3.64
N ASP A 3 -18.37 42.05 2.49
CA ASP A 3 -19.50 42.74 1.85
C ASP A 3 -19.96 42.06 0.55
N GLY A 4 -19.42 40.88 0.22
CA GLY A 4 -19.81 40.14 -0.99
C GLY A 4 -19.51 40.87 -2.31
N SER A 5 -18.67 41.91 -2.32
CA SER A 5 -18.42 42.77 -3.49
C SER A 5 -17.51 42.17 -4.57
N GLY A 6 -16.85 41.04 -4.30
CA GLY A 6 -15.94 40.38 -5.26
C GLY A 6 -14.68 41.19 -5.61
N THR A 7 -14.30 42.17 -4.79
CA THR A 7 -13.07 42.95 -4.95
C THR A 7 -11.86 42.24 -4.29
N ALA A 8 -10.63 42.54 -4.75
CA ALA A 8 -9.39 41.88 -4.28
C ALA A 8 -9.08 42.03 -2.77
N THR A 9 -9.90 42.79 -2.03
CA THR A 9 -9.79 43.04 -0.58
C THR A 9 -10.97 42.47 0.22
N ALA A 10 -11.87 41.72 -0.41
CA ALA A 10 -12.98 41.07 0.27
C ALA A 10 -12.52 39.80 1.00
N PHE A 11 -13.04 39.59 2.21
CA PHE A 11 -12.91 38.30 2.89
C PHE A 11 -13.94 37.33 2.28
N HIS A 12 -13.72 36.03 2.38
CA HIS A 12 -14.68 35.04 1.95
C HIS A 12 -14.71 33.88 2.93
N VAL A 13 -15.90 33.33 3.17
CA VAL A 13 -16.08 32.07 3.89
C VAL A 13 -16.06 30.94 2.87
N VAL A 14 -15.12 30.00 3.04
CA VAL A 14 -15.02 28.79 2.23
C VAL A 14 -15.40 27.60 3.09
N LEU A 15 -16.37 26.82 2.62
CA LEU A 15 -16.75 25.56 3.22
C LEU A 15 -16.30 24.43 2.30
N VAL A 16 -15.67 23.41 2.88
CA VAL A 16 -15.19 22.23 2.17
C VAL A 16 -15.62 21.02 3.01
N ALA A 17 -16.23 20.03 2.36
CA ALA A 17 -16.52 18.76 3.02
C ALA A 17 -15.18 18.03 3.27
N ASN A 18 -15.06 17.35 4.41
CA ASN A 18 -13.84 16.59 4.72
C ASN A 18 -13.72 15.33 3.84
N ASP A 19 -14.87 14.79 3.43
CA ASP A 19 -14.99 13.57 2.67
C ASP A 19 -15.71 13.83 1.34
N THR A 20 -15.44 12.98 0.35
CA THR A 20 -16.02 13.04 -0.99
C THR A 20 -17.33 12.25 -1.09
N GLY A 21 -18.07 12.43 -2.19
CA GLY A 21 -19.29 11.68 -2.48
C GLY A 21 -20.58 12.41 -2.11
N ASP A 22 -21.68 11.94 -2.67
CA ASP A 22 -23.00 12.60 -2.61
C ASP A 22 -23.51 12.74 -1.17
N ALA A 23 -23.23 11.77 -0.32
CA ALA A 23 -23.63 11.80 1.10
C ALA A 23 -22.97 12.95 1.89
N ASN A 24 -21.86 13.49 1.39
CA ASN A 24 -21.09 14.55 2.02
C ASN A 24 -21.35 15.93 1.38
N ALA A 25 -22.36 16.04 0.52
CA ALA A 25 -22.76 17.30 -0.10
C ALA A 25 -23.18 18.34 0.96
N ILE A 26 -22.62 19.56 0.84
CA ILE A 26 -22.96 20.66 1.74
C ILE A 26 -24.29 21.28 1.28
N THR A 27 -25.28 21.27 2.16
CA THR A 27 -26.55 22.00 1.98
C THR A 27 -26.56 23.20 2.89
N ILE A 28 -26.89 24.38 2.35
CA ILE A 28 -26.96 25.63 3.10
C ILE A 28 -28.40 26.15 3.05
N ASP A 29 -29.03 26.22 4.21
CA ASP A 29 -30.32 26.87 4.39
C ASP A 29 -30.10 28.30 4.90
N THR A 30 -30.41 29.29 4.07
CA THR A 30 -30.23 30.71 4.41
C THR A 30 -31.37 31.26 5.25
N ASN A 31 -32.45 30.51 5.53
CA ASN A 31 -33.60 30.96 6.31
C ASN A 31 -34.10 32.37 5.94
N ASN A 32 -34.12 32.68 4.63
CA ASN A 32 -34.49 34.00 4.07
C ASN A 32 -33.61 35.19 4.50
N THR A 33 -32.36 34.94 4.90
CA THR A 33 -31.36 35.99 5.10
C THR A 33 -30.81 36.49 3.75
N ASN A 34 -30.17 37.66 3.74
CA ASN A 34 -29.47 38.20 2.56
C ASN A 34 -28.10 37.54 2.31
N LEU A 35 -27.84 36.34 2.88
CA LEU A 35 -26.60 35.61 2.65
C LEU A 35 -26.58 35.03 1.23
N THR A 36 -25.59 35.42 0.44
CA THR A 36 -25.33 34.85 -0.89
C THR A 36 -24.16 33.88 -0.82
N MET A 37 -24.40 32.61 -1.16
CA MET A 37 -23.37 31.57 -1.24
C MET A 37 -23.33 31.00 -2.66
N THR A 38 -22.13 30.89 -3.21
CA THR A 38 -21.92 30.29 -4.55
C THR A 38 -21.40 28.88 -4.37
N ALA A 39 -22.13 27.89 -4.90
CA ALA A 39 -21.65 26.52 -4.97
C ALA A 39 -20.57 26.41 -6.05
N ILE A 40 -19.37 25.93 -5.68
CA ILE A 40 -18.24 25.72 -6.60
C ILE A 40 -18.23 24.26 -7.13
N GLN A 41 -19.16 23.43 -6.66
CA GLN A 41 -19.29 22.02 -7.05
C GLN A 41 -19.77 21.90 -8.51
N ALA A 42 -19.28 20.88 -9.22
CA ALA A 42 -19.80 20.53 -10.54
C ALA A 42 -21.28 20.11 -10.44
N ALA A 43 -22.08 20.46 -11.46
CA ALA A 43 -23.46 20.01 -11.53
C ALA A 43 -23.51 18.49 -11.76
N GLY A 44 -24.17 17.75 -10.86
CA GLY A 44 -24.31 16.29 -10.95
C GLY A 44 -24.01 15.59 -9.63
N SER A 45 -23.78 14.28 -9.72
CA SER A 45 -23.30 13.45 -8.60
C SER A 45 -21.83 13.76 -8.30
N LEU A 46 -21.50 13.82 -7.02
CA LEU A 46 -20.17 13.97 -6.45
C LEU A 46 -19.47 12.62 -6.26
N ASP A 47 -20.17 11.51 -6.49
CA ASP A 47 -19.56 10.18 -6.48
C ASP A 47 -18.71 9.95 -7.74
N ALA A 48 -17.63 9.19 -7.56
CA ALA A 48 -16.84 8.68 -8.66
C ALA A 48 -17.61 7.58 -9.40
N GLN A 49 -17.74 7.74 -10.72
CA GLN A 49 -18.34 6.73 -11.59
C GLN A 49 -17.28 6.07 -12.47
N VAL A 50 -17.28 4.73 -12.47
CA VAL A 50 -16.34 3.92 -13.26
C VAL A 50 -17.10 2.80 -13.98
N THR A 51 -16.76 2.58 -15.25
CA THR A 51 -17.29 1.48 -16.05
C THR A 51 -16.23 0.41 -16.21
N ILE A 52 -16.47 -0.79 -15.68
CA ILE A 52 -15.55 -1.93 -15.75
C ILE A 52 -16.25 -3.05 -16.48
N ASN A 53 -15.69 -3.49 -17.62
CA ASN A 53 -16.25 -4.55 -18.46
C ASN A 53 -17.74 -4.35 -18.84
N GLY A 54 -18.15 -3.08 -19.04
CA GLY A 54 -19.51 -2.72 -19.41
C GLY A 54 -20.49 -2.54 -18.24
N LEU A 55 -20.05 -2.75 -17.00
CA LEU A 55 -20.84 -2.50 -15.79
C LEU A 55 -20.40 -1.18 -15.14
N THR A 56 -21.37 -0.31 -14.84
CA THR A 56 -21.13 0.97 -14.16
C THR A 56 -21.22 0.81 -12.66
N TYR A 57 -20.24 1.35 -11.95
CA TYR A 57 -20.17 1.41 -10.50
C TYR A 57 -20.04 2.85 -10.04
N SER A 58 -20.67 3.17 -8.90
CA SER A 58 -20.54 4.45 -8.21
C SER A 58 -19.86 4.25 -6.87
N ARG A 59 -18.92 5.13 -6.51
CA ARG A 59 -18.22 5.13 -5.23
C ARG A 59 -18.06 6.55 -4.72
N ALA A 60 -18.18 6.73 -3.40
CA ALA A 60 -18.03 8.05 -2.78
C ALA A 60 -16.63 8.65 -2.97
N GLY A 61 -15.60 7.83 -3.23
CA GLY A 61 -14.21 8.27 -3.34
C GLY A 61 -13.52 7.82 -4.62
N ASN A 62 -12.36 8.42 -4.87
CA ASN A 62 -11.49 8.11 -6.02
C ASN A 62 -10.57 6.90 -5.78
N THR A 63 -10.55 6.33 -4.58
CA THR A 63 -9.85 5.08 -4.28
C THR A 63 -10.87 3.97 -4.13
N ILE A 64 -10.76 2.95 -4.98
CA ILE A 64 -11.74 1.86 -5.10
C ILE A 64 -11.00 0.53 -5.02
N ASP A 65 -11.29 -0.27 -3.99
CA ASP A 65 -10.61 -1.54 -3.70
C ASP A 65 -11.57 -2.75 -3.59
N ASP A 66 -12.86 -2.54 -3.84
CA ASP A 66 -13.92 -3.50 -3.57
C ASP A 66 -14.57 -4.08 -4.85
N ILE A 67 -14.24 -3.58 -6.04
CA ILE A 67 -14.81 -4.05 -7.30
C ILE A 67 -14.02 -5.21 -7.91
N ILE A 68 -12.69 -5.14 -7.87
CA ILE A 68 -11.79 -6.15 -8.45
C ILE A 68 -10.95 -6.74 -7.32
N THR A 69 -11.14 -8.02 -7.03
CA THR A 69 -10.41 -8.72 -5.97
C THR A 69 -8.90 -8.59 -6.16
N GLY A 70 -8.22 -8.04 -5.14
CA GLY A 70 -6.76 -7.87 -5.14
C GLY A 70 -6.26 -6.66 -5.93
N VAL A 71 -7.14 -5.75 -6.37
CA VAL A 71 -6.77 -4.55 -7.11
C VAL A 71 -7.37 -3.31 -6.44
N THR A 72 -6.52 -2.31 -6.18
CA THR A 72 -6.95 -0.97 -5.79
C THR A 72 -6.80 -0.02 -6.98
N LEU A 73 -7.90 0.59 -7.39
CA LEU A 73 -7.98 1.59 -8.44
C LEU A 73 -7.91 2.98 -7.81
N ASN A 74 -6.99 3.82 -8.29
CA ASN A 74 -6.92 5.24 -7.92
C ASN A 74 -7.30 6.08 -9.15
N LEU A 75 -8.43 6.77 -9.06
CA LEU A 75 -8.98 7.60 -10.12
C LEU A 75 -8.36 8.99 -10.06
N VAL A 76 -7.59 9.35 -11.08
CA VAL A 76 -6.89 10.64 -11.15
C VAL A 76 -7.57 11.60 -12.11
N ALA A 77 -8.09 11.07 -13.22
CA ALA A 77 -8.79 11.84 -14.24
C ALA A 77 -9.80 10.95 -14.98
N THR A 78 -10.79 11.59 -15.59
CA THR A 78 -11.76 10.90 -16.45
C THR A 78 -11.11 10.42 -17.73
N GLY A 79 -11.45 9.21 -18.17
CA GLY A 79 -10.96 8.65 -19.42
C GLY A 79 -11.19 7.14 -19.50
N SER A 80 -10.53 6.51 -20.47
CA SER A 80 -10.56 5.07 -20.66
C SER A 80 -9.16 4.50 -20.51
N ALA A 81 -9.04 3.35 -19.84
CA ALA A 81 -7.78 2.63 -19.68
C ALA A 81 -8.04 1.12 -19.75
N SER A 82 -7.02 0.38 -20.19
CA SER A 82 -7.02 -1.08 -20.14
C SER A 82 -6.10 -1.54 -19.02
N LEU A 83 -6.61 -2.38 -18.12
CA LEU A 83 -5.85 -2.99 -17.03
C LEU A 83 -5.60 -4.47 -17.36
N SER A 84 -4.34 -4.89 -17.29
CA SER A 84 -3.96 -6.30 -17.39
C SER A 84 -3.26 -6.71 -16.10
N VAL A 85 -3.72 -7.80 -15.50
CA VAL A 85 -3.11 -8.38 -14.29
C VAL A 85 -2.35 -9.62 -14.70
N THR A 86 -1.04 -9.64 -14.46
CA THR A 86 -0.15 -10.75 -14.78
C THR A 86 0.65 -11.17 -13.55
N SER A 87 0.97 -12.46 -13.45
CA SER A 87 1.81 -12.97 -12.37
C SER A 87 3.23 -12.39 -12.45
N ASP A 88 3.70 -11.80 -11.36
CA ASP A 88 5.08 -11.32 -11.22
C ASP A 88 5.97 -12.43 -10.63
N THR A 89 6.46 -13.32 -11.50
CA THR A 89 7.36 -14.40 -11.12
C THR A 89 8.78 -13.91 -10.82
N ALA A 90 9.16 -12.73 -11.32
CA ALA A 90 10.48 -12.14 -11.11
C ALA A 90 10.64 -11.68 -9.65
N SER A 91 9.65 -10.96 -9.10
CA SER A 91 9.69 -10.56 -7.69
C SER A 91 9.72 -11.77 -6.74
N VAL A 92 9.03 -12.85 -7.09
CA VAL A 92 9.09 -14.11 -6.33
C VAL A 92 10.49 -14.71 -6.38
N GLN A 93 11.11 -14.76 -7.57
CA GLN A 93 12.49 -15.23 -7.73
C GLN A 93 13.47 -14.39 -6.90
N ASP A 94 13.38 -13.06 -6.98
CA ASP A 94 14.26 -12.16 -6.23
C ASP A 94 14.14 -12.36 -4.71
N LYS A 95 12.92 -12.57 -4.20
CA LYS A 95 12.70 -12.88 -2.79
C LYS A 95 13.27 -14.24 -2.39
N ILE A 96 13.20 -15.23 -3.28
CA ILE A 96 13.82 -16.55 -3.03
C ILE A 96 15.34 -16.42 -2.99
N VAL A 97 15.94 -15.68 -3.94
CA VAL A 97 17.39 -15.43 -3.97
C VAL A 97 17.82 -14.71 -2.69
N ALA A 98 17.13 -13.64 -2.31
CA ALA A 98 17.43 -12.90 -1.08
C ALA A 98 17.35 -13.78 0.18
N MET A 99 16.40 -14.72 0.24
CA MET A 99 16.29 -15.68 1.33
C MET A 99 17.49 -16.65 1.35
N VAL A 100 17.91 -17.16 0.17
CA VAL A 100 19.07 -18.07 0.05
C VAL A 100 20.36 -17.34 0.42
N ASP A 101 20.53 -16.10 0.01
CA ASP A 101 21.71 -15.29 0.32
C ASP A 101 21.79 -15.02 1.83
N ALA A 102 20.69 -14.60 2.46
CA ALA A 102 20.65 -14.39 3.91
C ALA A 102 20.96 -15.69 4.69
N PHE A 103 20.51 -16.85 4.19
CA PHE A 103 20.87 -18.13 4.78
C PHE A 103 22.35 -18.45 4.63
N ASN A 104 22.91 -18.26 3.43
CA ASN A 104 24.33 -18.51 3.17
C ASN A 104 25.23 -17.59 4.02
N GLU A 105 24.85 -16.33 4.19
CA GLU A 105 25.52 -15.39 5.09
C GLU A 105 25.46 -15.84 6.54
N ALA A 106 24.28 -16.26 7.03
CA ALA A 106 24.13 -16.77 8.39
C ALA A 106 24.99 -18.02 8.64
N ILE A 107 25.03 -18.95 7.69
CA ILE A 107 25.88 -20.15 7.77
C ILE A 107 27.37 -19.78 7.76
N LYS A 108 27.76 -18.82 6.92
CA LYS A 108 29.15 -18.34 6.86
C LYS A 108 29.58 -17.71 8.18
N GLU A 109 28.76 -16.83 8.76
CA GLU A 109 28.99 -16.24 10.08
C GLU A 109 29.11 -17.31 11.19
N ILE A 110 28.20 -18.28 11.21
CA ILE A 110 28.26 -19.39 12.16
C ILE A 110 29.54 -20.19 11.98
N ASN A 111 29.92 -20.52 10.75
CA ASN A 111 31.14 -21.28 10.47
C ASN A 111 32.40 -20.49 10.84
N THR A 112 32.50 -19.20 10.50
CA THR A 112 33.64 -18.35 10.86
C THR A 112 33.80 -18.27 12.38
N ASN A 113 32.71 -18.13 13.13
CA ASN A 113 32.77 -17.99 14.58
C ASN A 113 32.85 -19.33 15.34
N SER A 114 32.54 -20.46 14.69
CA SER A 114 32.64 -21.82 15.27
C SER A 114 33.82 -22.64 14.77
N ALA A 115 34.56 -22.16 13.76
CA ALA A 115 35.72 -22.84 13.23
C ALA A 115 36.86 -22.89 14.26
N TYR A 116 37.48 -24.07 14.37
CA TYR A 116 38.71 -24.29 15.09
C TYR A 116 39.89 -24.17 14.12
N ASP A 117 40.76 -23.19 14.35
CA ASP A 117 41.98 -23.03 13.56
C ASP A 117 43.02 -24.06 14.02
N GLN A 118 43.32 -25.03 13.16
CA GLN A 118 44.28 -26.10 13.45
C GLN A 118 45.73 -25.64 13.48
N GLU A 119 46.05 -24.51 12.84
CA GLU A 119 47.40 -23.98 12.70
C GLU A 119 47.76 -23.09 13.91
N THR A 120 46.83 -22.23 14.35
CA THR A 120 47.00 -21.40 15.55
C THR A 120 46.53 -22.08 16.84
N LYS A 121 45.85 -23.23 16.75
CA LYS A 121 45.18 -23.94 17.86
C LYS A 121 44.15 -23.07 18.61
N VAL A 122 43.63 -22.02 17.98
CA VAL A 122 42.63 -21.15 18.56
C VAL A 122 41.25 -21.60 18.11
N ALA A 123 40.38 -21.86 19.08
CA ALA A 123 38.97 -22.12 18.83
C ALA A 123 38.23 -20.80 18.59
N GLY A 124 37.40 -20.71 17.55
CA GLY A 124 36.49 -19.59 17.34
C GLY A 124 35.59 -19.37 18.57
N SER A 125 35.16 -18.14 18.81
CA SER A 125 34.45 -17.70 20.03
C SER A 125 33.17 -18.49 20.37
N LEU A 126 32.59 -19.20 19.38
CA LEU A 126 31.38 -20.00 19.51
C LEU A 126 31.64 -21.52 19.44
N SER A 127 32.91 -21.95 19.43
CA SER A 127 33.29 -23.36 19.42
C SER A 127 32.76 -24.08 20.66
N GLY A 128 31.94 -25.12 20.46
CA GLY A 128 31.34 -25.90 21.56
C GLY A 128 29.96 -25.42 22.03
N VAL A 129 29.42 -24.34 21.48
CA VAL A 129 28.06 -23.87 21.80
C VAL A 129 27.03 -24.62 20.95
N GLY A 130 26.50 -25.72 21.47
CA GLY A 130 25.51 -26.58 20.77
C GLY A 130 24.19 -25.89 20.38
N ALA A 131 23.97 -24.64 20.80
CA ALA A 131 22.84 -23.83 20.36
C ALA A 131 22.92 -23.43 18.87
N PHE A 132 24.13 -23.19 18.33
CA PHE A 132 24.28 -22.82 16.92
C PHE A 132 24.03 -24.00 15.99
N GLN A 133 24.44 -25.21 16.37
CA GLN A 133 24.14 -26.42 15.60
C GLN A 133 22.63 -26.67 15.50
N ARG A 134 21.90 -26.44 16.60
CA ARG A 134 20.43 -26.54 16.61
C ARG A 134 19.76 -25.44 15.78
N LEU A 135 20.27 -24.21 15.84
CA LEU A 135 19.78 -23.08 15.04
C LEU A 135 19.96 -23.36 13.54
N THR A 136 21.14 -23.81 13.13
CA THR A 136 21.42 -24.21 11.74
C THR A 136 20.48 -25.32 11.29
N SER A 137 20.28 -26.37 12.10
CA SER A 137 19.34 -27.45 11.77
C SER A 137 17.89 -26.94 11.64
N GLN A 138 17.45 -26.00 12.49
CA GLN A 138 16.11 -25.40 12.40
C GLN A 138 15.95 -24.55 11.14
N LEU A 139 16.93 -23.70 10.82
CA LEU A 139 16.90 -22.88 9.61
C LEU A 139 16.87 -23.72 8.34
N THR A 140 17.69 -24.77 8.27
CA THR A 140 17.69 -25.72 7.14
C THR A 140 16.37 -26.48 7.06
N GLN A 141 15.77 -26.86 8.18
CA GLN A 141 14.45 -27.51 8.22
C GLN A 141 13.35 -26.58 7.70
N THR A 142 13.37 -25.29 8.05
CA THR A 142 12.41 -24.28 7.58
C THR A 142 12.56 -23.98 6.10
N LEU A 143 13.78 -23.98 5.56
CA LEU A 143 14.02 -23.81 4.13
C LEU A 143 13.59 -25.03 3.30
N LEU A 144 13.81 -26.24 3.84
CA LEU A 144 13.49 -27.51 3.17
C LEU A 144 12.04 -27.94 3.40
N SER A 145 11.36 -27.41 4.42
CA SER A 145 9.93 -27.64 4.59
C SER A 145 9.22 -27.01 3.40
N SER A 146 8.71 -27.87 2.52
CA SER A 146 7.90 -27.50 1.36
C SER A 146 6.90 -26.42 1.76
N ILE A 147 6.94 -25.29 1.06
CA ILE A 147 5.87 -24.31 1.08
C ILE A 147 4.67 -25.01 0.43
N GLY A 148 3.78 -25.57 1.25
CA GLY A 148 2.59 -26.25 0.79
C GLY A 148 1.71 -25.28 0.01
N GLY A 149 1.61 -25.46 -1.32
CA GLY A 149 0.75 -24.62 -2.17
C GLY A 149 1.17 -24.47 -3.64
N LEU A 150 2.27 -25.08 -4.11
CA LEU A 150 2.69 -25.05 -5.53
C LEU A 150 2.33 -26.34 -6.28
N GLY A 151 1.09 -26.81 -6.11
CA GLY A 151 0.52 -27.94 -6.85
C GLY A 151 -0.84 -27.58 -7.42
#